data_AF-A0A0G0RD02-F1
#
_entry.id   AF-A0A0G0RD02-F1
#
_cell.length_a   1.000
_cell.length_b   1.000
_cell.length_c   1.000
_cell.angle_alpha   90.00
_cell.angle_beta   90.00
_cell.angle_gamma   90.00
#
_symmetry.space_group_name_H-M   'P 1'
#
loop_
_entity.id
_entity.type
_entity.pdbx_description
1 polymer ?
#
loop_
_entity_poly.entity_id
_entity_poly.type
_entity_poly.pdbx_seq_one_letter_code
_entity_poly.pdbx_strand_id
1 'polypeptide(L)' 'MKKNKLPIPEFKSIEEMANFWDTHDTEDYQWEPAPEVIRLDESTKKAIEKVAREKGIGISTTARMLIRERLLQIKAI' A
#
# COMPACT_ATOMS: atom_id res chain seq x y z
N MET A 1 22.80 20.30 8.96
CA MET A 1 23.33 18.93 8.81
C MET A 1 22.14 17.99 8.89
N LYS A 2 21.89 17.12 7.89
CA LYS A 2 20.78 16.16 7.96
C LYS A 2 21.15 15.10 9.00
N LYS A 3 20.39 15.02 10.09
CA LYS A 3 20.52 13.92 11.06
C LYS A 3 20.22 12.60 10.33
N ASN A 4 21.04 11.58 10.52
CA ASN A 4 20.72 10.24 10.04
C ASN A 4 19.55 9.70 10.87
N LYS A 5 18.50 9.22 10.21
CA LYS A 5 17.33 8.63 10.87
C LYS A 5 17.67 7.27 11.48
N LEU A 6 17.12 6.97 12.65
CA LEU A 6 17.31 5.70 13.36
C LEU A 6 16.35 4.61 12.83
N PRO A 7 16.74 3.32 12.84
CA PRO A 7 15.79 2.24 12.56
C PRO A 7 14.73 2.15 13.65
N ILE A 8 13.50 1.77 13.28
CA ILE A 8 12.41 1.56 14.23
C ILE A 8 12.68 0.26 15.02
N PRO A 9 12.65 0.27 16.36
CA PRO A 9 12.83 -0.93 17.17
C PRO A 9 11.71 -1.96 16.96
N GLU A 10 12.00 -3.24 17.21
CA GLU A 10 10.97 -4.26 17.37
C GLU A 10 10.39 -4.20 18.79
N PHE A 11 9.07 -4.15 18.90
CA PHE A 11 8.36 -4.12 20.17
C PHE A 11 7.69 -5.47 20.46
N LYS A 12 7.74 -5.93 21.70
CA LYS A 12 7.10 -7.18 22.13
C LYS A 12 5.63 -6.97 22.49
N SER A 13 5.22 -5.74 22.77
CA SER A 13 3.84 -5.38 23.09
C SER A 13 3.48 -3.97 22.63
N ILE A 14 2.17 -3.70 22.51
CA ILE A 14 1.65 -2.37 22.20
C ILE A 14 1.98 -1.37 23.32
N GLU A 15 2.00 -1.82 24.58
CA GLU A 15 2.31 -0.98 25.75
C GLU A 15 3.79 -0.54 25.76
N GLU A 16 4.70 -1.44 25.39
CA GLU A 16 6.13 -1.11 25.23
C GLU A 16 6.34 -0.06 24.13
N MET A 17 5.65 -0.23 23.00
CA MET A 17 5.66 0.73 21.90
C MET A 17 5.11 2.10 22.32
N ALA A 18 4.01 2.13 23.07
CA ALA A 18 3.42 3.38 23.56
C ALA A 18 4.38 4.13 24.49
N ASN A 19 4.94 3.44 25.49
CA ASN A 19 5.92 4.02 26.42
C ASN A 19 7.18 4.53 25.69
N PHE A 20 7.60 3.86 24.62
CA PHE A 20 8.70 4.33 23.78
C PHE A 20 8.37 5.67 23.11
N TRP A 21 7.21 5.78 22.46
CA TRP A 21 6.80 7.00 21.75
C TRP A 21 6.41 8.17 22.65
N ASP A 22 6.16 7.94 23.95
CA ASP A 22 5.98 9.03 24.92
C ASP A 22 7.25 9.89 25.10
N THR A 23 8.43 9.36 24.75
CA THR A 23 9.73 10.03 24.95
C THR A 23 10.53 10.24 23.67
N HIS A 24 10.07 9.71 22.53
CA HIS A 24 10.79 9.75 21.26
C HIS A 24 9.96 10.41 20.16
N ASP A 25 10.59 11.20 19.29
CA ASP A 25 9.95 11.85 18.15
C ASP A 25 9.93 10.92 16.92
N THR A 26 8.78 10.78 16.27
CA THR A 26 8.61 9.99 15.03
C THR A 26 9.46 10.47 13.86
N GLU A 27 9.85 11.75 13.82
CA GLU A 27 10.64 12.32 12.74
C GLU A 27 12.10 11.85 12.74
N ASP A 28 12.60 11.44 13.91
CA ASP A 28 13.97 10.94 14.09
C ASP A 28 14.17 9.50 13.55
N TYR A 29 13.08 8.82 13.17
CA TYR A 29 13.11 7.42 12.72
C TYR A 29 12.83 7.23 11.23
N GLN A 30 13.40 6.15 10.68
CA GLN A 30 13.23 5.72 9.30
C GLN A 30 12.01 4.82 9.19
N TRP A 31 10.92 5.40 8.68
CA TRP A 31 9.71 4.66 8.34
C TRP A 31 9.89 3.88 7.05
N GLU A 32 9.30 2.69 6.99
CA GLU A 32 9.10 2.01 5.72
C GLU A 32 8.15 2.85 4.85
N PRO A 33 8.43 2.98 3.54
CA PRO A 33 7.50 3.65 2.65
C PRO A 33 6.16 2.92 2.70
N ALA A 34 5.08 3.68 2.82
CA ALA A 34 3.74 3.11 2.69
C ALA A 34 3.65 2.36 1.35
N PRO A 35 2.94 1.21 1.30
CA PRO A 35 2.76 0.50 0.05
C PRO A 35 2.14 1.41 -1.00
N GLU A 36 2.60 1.31 -2.25
CA GLU A 36 2.01 2.08 -3.35
C GLU A 36 0.54 1.67 -3.54
N VAL A 37 -0.36 2.64 -3.36
CA VAL A 37 -1.79 2.46 -3.55
C VAL A 37 -2.26 3.17 -4.82
N ILE A 38 -2.89 2.42 -5.71
CA ILE A 38 -3.56 3.00 -6.89
C ILE A 38 -4.94 3.48 -6.45
N ARG A 39 -5.16 4.80 -6.48
CA ARG A 39 -6.47 5.38 -6.19
C ARG A 39 -7.40 5.16 -7.38
N LEU A 40 -8.56 4.58 -7.12
CA LEU A 40 -9.63 4.38 -8.09
C LEU A 40 -10.87 5.12 -7.58
N ASP A 41 -11.62 5.71 -8.50
CA ASP A 41 -12.94 6.23 -8.16
C ASP A 41 -13.94 5.07 -7.92
N GLU A 42 -15.05 5.39 -7.27
CA GLU A 42 -16.06 4.41 -6.87
C GLU A 42 -16.66 3.66 -8.07
N SER A 43 -16.80 4.32 -9.22
CA SER A 43 -17.38 3.70 -10.42
C SER A 43 -16.42 2.68 -11.03
N THR A 44 -15.13 3.02 -11.12
CA THR A 44 -14.09 2.10 -11.58
C THR A 44 -13.97 0.88 -10.65
N LYS A 45 -14.01 1.09 -9.33
CA LYS A 45 -13.98 -0.01 -8.36
C LYS A 45 -15.15 -0.97 -8.55
N LYS A 46 -16.38 -0.45 -8.67
CA LYS A 46 -17.59 -1.27 -8.89
C LYS A 46 -17.53 -2.05 -10.21
N ALA A 47 -16.98 -1.46 -11.26
CA ALA A 47 -16.78 -2.15 -12.53
C ALA A 47 -15.83 -3.35 -12.38
N ILE A 48 -14.69 -3.16 -11.70
CA ILE A 48 -13.73 -4.24 -11.43
C ILE A 48 -14.38 -5.35 -10.59
N GLU A 49 -15.13 -5.00 -9.55
CA GLU A 49 -15.85 -5.97 -8.71
C GLU A 49 -16.87 -6.79 -9.52
N LYS A 50 -17.59 -6.17 -10.46
CA LYS A 50 -18.52 -6.87 -11.34
C LYS A 50 -17.78 -7.92 -12.18
N VAL A 51 -16.69 -7.52 -12.85
CA VAL A 51 -15.88 -8.43 -13.66
C VAL A 51 -15.25 -9.55 -12.81
N ALA A 52 -14.80 -9.23 -11.60
CA ALA A 52 -14.25 -10.19 -10.65
C ALA A 52 -15.26 -11.27 -10.28
N ARG A 53 -16.51 -10.88 -9.98
CA ARG A 53 -17.61 -11.80 -9.68
C ARG A 53 -17.95 -12.69 -10.89
N GLU A 54 -18.06 -12.11 -12.07
CA GLU A 54 -18.36 -12.86 -13.30
C GLU A 54 -17.27 -13.89 -13.65
N LYS A 55 -16.00 -13.58 -13.35
CA LYS A 55 -14.86 -14.46 -13.61
C LYS A 55 -14.49 -15.40 -12.46
N GLY A 56 -15.08 -15.24 -11.28
CA GLY A 56 -14.76 -16.04 -10.09
C GLY A 56 -13.33 -15.84 -9.56
N ILE A 57 -12.73 -14.66 -9.78
CA ILE A 57 -11.36 -14.34 -9.34
C ILE A 57 -11.33 -13.10 -8.45
N GLY A 58 -10.28 -12.96 -7.65
CA GLY A 58 -10.15 -11.84 -6.70
C GLY A 58 -10.04 -10.46 -7.38
N ILE A 59 -10.56 -9.43 -6.71
CA ILE A 59 -10.61 -8.03 -7.20
C ILE A 59 -9.23 -7.54 -7.64
N SER A 60 -8.19 -7.73 -6.82
CA SER A 60 -6.82 -7.29 -7.14
C SER A 60 -6.25 -8.01 -8.37
N THR A 61 -6.62 -9.27 -8.59
CA THR A 61 -6.20 -10.03 -9.77
C THR A 61 -6.92 -9.54 -11.02
N THR A 62 -8.21 -9.27 -10.93
CA THR A 62 -8.98 -8.64 -12.01
C THR A 62 -8.42 -7.27 -12.38
N ALA A 63 -8.15 -6.41 -11.39
CA ALA A 63 -7.56 -5.10 -11.62
C ALA A 63 -6.21 -5.21 -12.35
N ARG A 64 -5.31 -6.07 -11.86
CA ARG A 64 -4.00 -6.31 -12.49
C ARG A 64 -4.14 -6.78 -13.94
N MET A 65 -5.05 -7.73 -14.20
CA MET A 65 -5.31 -8.27 -15.54
C MET A 65 -5.77 -7.16 -16.49
N LEU A 66 -6.79 -6.38 -16.10
CA LEU A 66 -7.35 -5.30 -16.91
C LEU A 66 -6.32 -4.19 -17.19
N ILE A 67 -5.54 -3.80 -16.18
CA ILE A 67 -4.45 -2.83 -16.34
C ILE A 67 -3.43 -3.35 -17.35
N ARG A 68 -2.95 -4.58 -17.19
CA ARG A 68 -1.96 -5.18 -18.12
C ARG A 68 -2.50 -5.28 -19.54
N GLU A 69 -3.74 -5.69 -19.71
CA GLU A 69 -4.39 -5.76 -21.02
C GLU A 69 -4.37 -4.39 -21.72
N ARG A 70 -4.75 -3.32 -21.01
CA ARG A 70 -4.72 -1.97 -21.57
C ARG A 70 -3.30 -1.51 -21.90
N LEU A 71 -2.33 -1.78 -21.03
CA LEU A 71 -0.92 -1.42 -21.24
C LEU A 71 -0.33 -2.10 -22.49
N LEU A 72 -0.68 -3.38 -22.73
CA LEU A 72 -0.30 -4.10 -23.95
C LEU A 72 -0.96 -3.49 -25.19
N GLN A 73 -2.25 -3.14 -25.14
CA GLN A 73 -2.95 -2.52 -26.27
C GLN A 73 -2.32 -1.19 -26.69
N ILE A 74 -1.83 -0.39 -25.73
CA ILE A 74 -1.16 0.89 -26.01
C ILE A 74 0.36 0.74 -26.23
N LYS A 75 0.89 -0.49 -26.21
CA LYS A 75 2.33 -0.78 -26.38
C LYS A 75 3.22 -0.06 -25.36
N ALA A 76 2.72 0.11 -24.14
CA ALA A 76 3.49 0.68 -23.03
C ALA A 76 4.35 -0.37 -22.31
N ILE A 77 3.99 -1.65 -22.45
CA ILE A 77 4.73 -2.83 -22.00
C ILE A 77 4.66 -3.91 -23.07
#